data_AF-A0A943QLM3-F1
#
_entry.id   AF-A0A943QLM3-F1
#
_cell.length_a   1.000
_cell.length_b   1.000
_cell.length_c   1.000
_cell.angle_alpha   90.00
_cell.angle_beta   90.00
_cell.angle_gamma   90.00
#
_symmetry.space_group_name_H-M   'P 1'
#
loop_
_entity.id
_entity.type
_entity.pdbx_description
1 polymer ?
#
loop_
_entity_poly.entity_id
_entity_poly.type
_entity_poly.pdbx_seq_one_letter_code
_entity_poly.pdbx_strand_id
1 'polypeptide(L)'
;MNVLIIKKKQILIFSFFIILIISTLILLRIPKKETDINVIAPIEYGKSTSIDLNGDNIEDAIEIISNDGFDDIKITIGNKNYLLSKLCDNNNLGKTKSHWPTKVFLKNLSRSSTPEIIVQTSQDKSISYIFKWIDGDFKKIFTSNKNIFGILDSSGNKTPQCYSLNSYSGNSSLDSFMIIDNATMNITTDSIKIPDLGNILSLIDLLQKDYELDEVPDIFSENISESELGLLWNLDKEHNQYSFQNAFFYDESVDNEGNITSMKWILSFEKYIREKDDSSKTETTFYVNTIKSGDNSYKISSIYKK
;
A
#
# COMPACT_ATOMS: atom_id res chain seq x y z
N MET A 1 -64.67 6.54 27.23
CA MET A 1 -63.94 7.52 26.39
C MET A 1 -62.82 8.08 27.26
N ASN A 2 -61.56 7.70 27.00
CA ASN A 2 -60.44 8.12 27.83
C ASN A 2 -59.90 9.46 27.31
N VAL A 3 -60.08 10.52 28.10
CA VAL A 3 -59.60 11.87 27.77
C VAL A 3 -58.22 12.05 28.38
N LEU A 4 -57.22 12.28 27.52
CA LEU A 4 -55.83 12.47 27.93
C LEU A 4 -55.60 13.97 28.17
N ILE A 5 -55.44 14.37 29.44
CA ILE A 5 -55.23 15.77 29.83
C ILE A 5 -53.73 16.03 29.97
N ILE A 6 -53.15 16.75 29.01
CA ILE A 6 -51.72 17.09 29.00
C ILE A 6 -51.53 18.52 29.52
N LYS A 7 -50.66 18.70 30.52
CA LYS A 7 -50.33 20.03 31.05
C LYS A 7 -49.35 20.75 30.11
N LYS A 8 -49.48 22.08 29.93
CA LYS A 8 -48.58 22.89 29.06
C LYS A 8 -47.07 22.62 29.29
N LYS A 9 -46.65 22.38 30.53
CA LYS A 9 -45.25 22.04 30.87
C LYS A 9 -44.80 20.70 30.29
N GLN A 10 -45.69 19.72 30.19
CA GLN A 10 -45.40 18.41 29.59
C GLN A 10 -45.29 18.49 28.07
N ILE A 11 -46.07 19.37 27.42
CA ILE A 11 -45.96 19.65 25.98
C ILE A 11 -44.58 20.26 25.65
N LEU A 12 -44.11 21.20 26.47
CA LEU A 12 -42.79 21.81 26.29
C LEU A 12 -41.64 20.80 26.44
N ILE A 13 -41.71 19.92 27.45
CA ILE A 13 -40.70 18.86 27.65
C ILE A 13 -40.71 17.88 26.47
N PHE A 14 -41.89 17.46 26.02
CA PHE A 14 -42.01 16.53 24.89
C PHE A 14 -41.50 17.14 23.57
N SER A 15 -41.79 18.41 23.32
CA SER A 15 -41.25 19.16 22.18
C SER A 15 -39.72 19.24 22.20
N PHE A 16 -39.13 19.50 23.37
CA PHE A 16 -37.68 19.52 23.53
C PHE A 16 -37.03 18.17 23.19
N PHE A 17 -37.61 17.06 23.65
CA PHE A 17 -37.11 15.72 23.32
C PHE A 17 -37.24 15.39 21.82
N ILE A 18 -38.33 15.80 21.16
CA ILE A 18 -38.49 15.63 19.72
C ILE A 18 -37.40 16.39 18.96
N ILE A 19 -37.13 17.64 19.34
CA ILE A 19 -36.08 18.46 18.71
C ILE A 19 -34.70 17.82 18.92
N LEU A 20 -34.43 17.30 20.12
CA LEU A 20 -33.17 16.61 20.42
C LEU A 20 -32.98 15.38 19.53
N ILE A 21 -34.03 14.55 19.40
CA ILE A 21 -34.01 13.34 18.56
C ILE A 21 -33.79 13.71 17.09
N ILE A 22 -34.51 14.70 16.57
CA ILE A 22 -34.35 15.18 15.19
C ILE A 22 -32.94 15.72 14.97
N SER A 23 -32.38 16.48 15.93
CA SER A 23 -31.02 16.98 15.87
C SER A 23 -29.98 15.86 15.82
N THR A 24 -30.11 14.82 16.66
CA THR A 24 -29.24 13.63 16.58
C THR A 24 -29.38 12.88 15.26
N LEU A 25 -30.59 12.74 14.71
CA LEU A 25 -30.80 12.09 13.42
C LEU A 25 -30.19 12.88 12.25
N ILE A 26 -30.20 14.21 12.33
CA ILE A 26 -29.52 15.08 11.36
C ILE A 26 -28.01 14.95 11.49
N LEU A 27 -27.46 14.96 12.72
CA LEU A 27 -26.03 14.77 12.97
C LEU A 27 -25.52 13.41 12.47
N LEU A 28 -26.31 12.34 12.60
CA LEU A 28 -26.00 11.01 12.06
C LEU A 28 -26.05 10.94 10.52
N ARG A 29 -26.72 11.91 9.87
CA ARG A 29 -26.81 12.00 8.40
C ARG A 29 -25.81 12.98 7.80
N ILE A 30 -25.03 13.70 8.60
CA ILE A 30 -23.90 14.47 8.06
C ILE A 30 -22.95 13.41 7.49
N PRO A 31 -22.73 13.36 6.16
CA PRO A 31 -21.73 12.49 5.61
C PRO A 31 -20.42 12.89 6.28
N LYS A 32 -19.80 11.97 7.02
CA LYS A 32 -18.40 12.14 7.36
C LYS A 32 -17.71 12.27 6.00
N LYS A 33 -17.17 13.46 5.71
CA LYS A 33 -16.09 13.54 4.75
C LYS A 33 -14.93 12.80 5.40
N GLU A 34 -14.96 11.48 5.33
CA GLU A 34 -13.70 10.76 5.24
C GLU A 34 -13.14 11.27 3.91
N THR A 35 -12.26 12.26 4.00
CA THR A 35 -11.29 12.47 2.93
C THR A 35 -10.55 11.16 2.88
N ASP A 36 -11.02 10.27 2.01
CA ASP A 36 -10.42 8.98 1.73
C ASP A 36 -8.94 9.25 1.46
N ILE A 37 -8.09 8.99 2.45
CA ILE A 37 -6.63 9.03 2.32
C ILE A 37 -6.18 7.76 1.54
N ASN A 38 -7.01 7.32 0.59
CA ASN A 38 -6.95 6.02 -0.08
C ASN A 38 -6.15 6.08 -1.39
N VAL A 39 -5.23 7.02 -1.52
CA VAL A 39 -4.30 6.99 -2.65
C VAL A 39 -3.08 6.19 -2.21
N ILE A 40 -3.11 4.88 -2.43
CA ILE A 40 -1.90 4.04 -2.42
C ILE A 40 -1.17 4.29 -3.74
N ALA A 41 -0.69 5.52 -3.92
CA ALA A 41 0.29 5.88 -4.92
C ALA A 41 1.56 6.33 -4.21
N PRO A 42 2.74 5.96 -4.71
CA PRO A 42 3.97 6.40 -4.07
C PRO A 42 4.11 7.92 -4.23
N ILE A 43 4.62 8.57 -3.18
CA ILE A 43 5.03 9.98 -3.23
C ILE A 43 6.13 10.13 -4.27
N GLU A 44 6.04 11.18 -5.08
CA GLU A 44 7.05 11.48 -6.09
C GLU A 44 8.34 12.00 -5.44
N TYR A 45 9.48 11.46 -5.90
CA TYR A 45 10.79 11.83 -5.40
C TYR A 45 11.07 13.34 -5.58
N GLY A 46 11.58 14.01 -4.54
CA GLY A 46 11.88 15.44 -4.56
C GLY A 46 10.66 16.35 -4.70
N LYS A 47 9.43 15.83 -4.55
CA LYS A 47 8.21 16.63 -4.46
C LYS A 47 7.62 16.55 -3.06
N SER A 48 7.28 17.72 -2.53
CA SER A 48 6.54 17.83 -1.27
C SER A 48 5.08 17.45 -1.49
N THR A 49 4.57 16.55 -0.65
CA THR A 49 3.14 16.21 -0.57
C THR A 49 2.57 16.79 0.72
N SER A 50 1.42 17.46 0.63
CA SER A 50 0.71 18.04 1.78
C SER A 50 -0.35 17.09 2.31
N ILE A 51 -0.30 16.75 3.61
CA ILE A 51 -1.23 15.84 4.27
C ILE A 51 -1.12 15.96 5.80
N ASP A 52 -2.21 15.82 6.54
CA ASP A 52 -2.18 15.72 8.01
C ASP A 52 -1.54 14.38 8.45
N LEU A 53 -0.37 14.45 9.10
CA LEU A 53 0.37 13.29 9.60
C LEU A 53 0.25 13.12 11.11
N ASN A 54 -0.27 14.12 11.83
CA ASN A 54 -0.23 14.20 13.29
C ASN A 54 -1.63 14.16 13.95
N GLY A 55 -2.69 14.33 13.16
CA GLY A 55 -4.09 14.23 13.55
C GLY A 55 -4.71 15.54 14.05
N ASP A 56 -4.05 16.68 13.85
CA ASP A 56 -4.54 18.01 14.26
C ASP A 56 -5.42 18.70 13.20
N ASN A 57 -5.64 18.06 12.04
CA ASN A 57 -6.36 18.55 10.86
C ASN A 57 -5.67 19.74 10.14
N ILE A 58 -4.37 19.93 10.35
CA ILE A 58 -3.53 20.86 9.61
C ILE A 58 -2.64 20.04 8.67
N GLU A 59 -2.48 20.50 7.43
CA GLU A 59 -1.61 19.80 6.49
C GLU A 59 -0.13 19.97 6.88
N ASP A 60 0.56 18.83 6.97
CA ASP A 60 2.01 18.72 7.10
C ASP A 60 2.64 18.46 5.73
N ALA A 61 3.95 18.69 5.60
CA ALA A 61 4.68 18.40 4.37
C ALA A 61 5.56 17.15 4.52
N ILE A 62 5.52 16.25 3.54
CA ILE A 62 6.40 15.08 3.44
C ILE A 62 7.11 15.04 2.09
N GLU A 63 8.41 14.76 2.10
CA GLU A 63 9.27 14.76 0.91
C GLU A 63 10.34 13.66 1.01
N ILE A 64 10.63 13.01 -0.11
CA ILE A 64 11.80 12.12 -0.27
C ILE A 64 12.99 12.99 -0.68
N ILE A 65 14.04 13.00 0.13
CA ILE A 65 15.28 13.75 -0.11
C ILE A 65 16.46 12.78 -0.21
N SER A 66 17.56 13.22 -0.84
CA SER A 66 18.85 12.51 -0.80
C SER A 66 19.92 13.40 -0.18
N ASN A 67 20.72 12.80 0.70
CA ASN A 67 21.92 13.41 1.24
C ASN A 67 23.07 12.40 1.28
N ASP A 68 24.23 12.78 0.74
CA ASP A 68 25.46 11.97 0.77
C ASP A 68 25.31 10.51 0.28
N GLY A 69 24.44 10.29 -0.72
CA GLY A 69 24.20 8.97 -1.32
C GLY A 69 23.21 8.09 -0.55
N PHE A 70 22.51 8.65 0.44
CA PHE A 70 21.41 8.01 1.14
C PHE A 70 20.11 8.80 0.97
N ASP A 71 19.02 8.08 0.74
CA ASP A 71 17.68 8.66 0.76
C ASP A 71 17.20 8.84 2.21
N ASP A 72 16.36 9.83 2.44
CA ASP A 72 15.66 10.06 3.70
C ASP A 72 14.26 10.63 3.44
N ILE A 73 13.38 10.50 4.43
CA ILE A 73 12.03 11.06 4.40
C ILE A 73 12.00 12.24 5.36
N LYS A 74 11.89 13.43 4.78
CA LYS A 74 11.76 14.67 5.53
C LYS A 74 10.29 14.97 5.74
N ILE A 75 9.92 15.23 7.00
CA ILE A 75 8.57 15.63 7.39
C ILE A 75 8.64 16.97 8.10
N THR A 76 7.79 17.92 7.70
CA THR A 76 7.70 19.25 8.29
C THR A 76 6.32 19.44 8.92
N ILE A 77 6.28 19.58 10.24
CA ILE A 77 5.07 19.84 11.04
C ILE A 77 5.23 21.20 11.70
N GLY A 78 4.46 22.20 11.24
CA GLY A 78 4.65 23.60 11.64
C GLY A 78 6.10 24.05 11.44
N ASN A 79 6.82 24.34 12.54
CA ASN A 79 8.22 24.78 12.51
C ASN A 79 9.24 23.67 12.80
N LYS A 80 8.80 22.40 12.91
CA LYS A 80 9.65 21.26 13.24
C LYS A 80 9.92 20.40 12.01
N ASN A 81 11.16 19.95 11.87
CA ASN A 81 11.57 18.99 10.85
C ASN A 81 11.92 17.66 11.50
N TYR A 82 11.37 16.59 10.95
CA TYR A 82 11.65 15.20 11.31
C TYR A 82 12.34 14.52 10.12
N LEU A 83 13.29 13.65 10.44
CA LEU A 83 14.02 12.83 9.48
C LEU A 83 13.87 11.37 9.93
N LEU A 84 13.19 10.56 9.12
CA LEU A 84 12.85 9.18 9.51
C LEU A 84 14.09 8.28 9.59
N SER A 85 15.17 8.60 8.88
CA SER A 85 16.46 7.92 8.97
C SER A 85 16.99 7.85 10.41
N LYS A 86 16.74 8.86 11.24
CA LYS A 86 17.16 8.90 12.66
C LYS A 86 16.52 7.82 13.54
N LEU A 87 15.43 7.22 13.06
CA LEU A 87 14.73 6.11 13.72
C LEU A 87 15.21 4.75 13.18
N CYS A 88 16.11 4.75 12.20
CA CYS A 88 16.69 3.56 11.57
C CYS A 88 18.10 3.28 12.11
N ASP A 89 18.56 2.05 11.89
CA ASP A 89 19.88 1.63 12.34
C ASP A 89 20.95 2.43 11.57
N ASN A 90 21.98 2.91 12.27
CA ASN A 90 23.03 3.77 11.73
C ASN A 90 22.54 5.10 11.13
N ASN A 91 21.35 5.58 11.50
CA ASN A 91 20.75 6.81 10.97
C ASN A 91 20.60 6.83 9.45
N ASN A 92 20.37 5.67 8.83
CA ASN A 92 20.25 5.54 7.37
C ASN A 92 18.96 4.79 7.00
N LEU A 93 18.17 5.36 6.10
CA LEU A 93 16.95 4.74 5.59
C LEU A 93 17.30 3.74 4.47
N GLY A 94 17.95 4.21 3.41
CA GLY A 94 18.38 3.41 2.26
C GLY A 94 19.39 4.16 1.39
N LYS A 95 20.10 3.45 0.52
CA LYS A 95 21.05 4.03 -0.44
C LYS A 95 20.28 4.65 -1.61
N THR A 96 20.70 5.83 -2.04
CA THR A 96 20.17 6.46 -3.25
C THR A 96 20.62 5.68 -4.48
N LYS A 97 19.67 5.03 -5.16
CA LYS A 97 19.91 4.27 -6.39
C LYS A 97 18.84 4.59 -7.43
N SER A 98 19.25 5.07 -8.60
CA SER A 98 18.33 5.37 -9.71
C SER A 98 17.55 4.15 -10.21
N HIS A 99 18.17 2.96 -10.14
CA HIS A 99 17.55 1.71 -10.56
C HIS A 99 16.75 1.02 -9.46
N TRP A 100 16.84 1.47 -8.20
CA TRP A 100 16.06 0.93 -7.08
C TRP A 100 15.63 2.06 -6.13
N PRO A 101 14.81 3.01 -6.60
CA PRO A 101 14.49 4.21 -5.85
C PRO A 101 13.62 3.93 -4.62
N THR A 102 13.77 4.78 -3.61
CA THR A 102 12.88 4.79 -2.44
C THR A 102 11.46 5.15 -2.85
N LYS A 103 10.48 4.37 -2.38
CA LYS A 103 9.04 4.60 -2.54
C LYS A 103 8.39 4.81 -1.18
N VAL A 104 7.54 5.82 -1.07
CA VAL A 104 6.80 6.13 0.17
C VAL A 104 5.31 6.06 -0.10
N PHE A 105 4.60 5.29 0.69
CA PHE A 105 3.14 5.17 0.65
C PHE A 105 2.56 5.63 1.98
N LEU A 106 1.38 6.23 1.93
CA LEU A 106 0.63 6.67 3.11
C LEU A 106 -0.66 5.88 3.19
N LYS A 107 -0.93 5.26 4.35
CA LYS A 107 -2.17 4.52 4.57
C LYS A 107 -2.51 4.49 6.04
N ASN A 108 -3.78 4.69 6.36
CA ASN A 108 -4.29 4.48 7.72
C ASN A 108 -4.55 2.98 7.96
N LEU A 109 -3.50 2.28 8.39
CA LEU A 109 -3.48 0.86 8.72
C LEU A 109 -4.11 0.55 10.08
N SER A 110 -3.96 1.46 11.04
CA SER A 110 -4.44 1.25 12.42
C SER A 110 -5.84 1.79 12.69
N ARG A 111 -6.48 2.41 11.69
CA ARG A 111 -7.76 3.13 11.80
C ARG A 111 -7.72 4.26 12.85
N SER A 112 -6.55 4.84 13.06
CA SER A 112 -6.38 6.05 13.88
C SER A 112 -6.69 7.33 13.10
N SER A 113 -6.61 8.50 13.73
CA SER A 113 -6.71 9.78 13.03
C SER A 113 -5.49 10.10 12.17
N THR A 114 -4.37 9.40 12.37
CA THR A 114 -3.13 9.60 11.61
C THR A 114 -2.86 8.44 10.66
N PRO A 115 -2.31 8.70 9.46
CA PRO A 115 -1.83 7.65 8.58
C PRO A 115 -0.49 7.10 9.05
N GLU A 116 -0.22 5.84 8.72
CA GLU A 116 1.12 5.27 8.77
C GLU A 116 1.90 5.58 7.48
N ILE A 117 3.21 5.76 7.65
CA ILE A 117 4.17 6.02 6.56
C ILE A 117 4.90 4.72 6.26
N ILE A 118 4.65 4.16 5.08
CA ILE A 118 5.29 2.93 4.62
C ILE A 118 6.40 3.31 3.65
N VAL A 119 7.62 2.87 3.93
CA VAL A 119 8.79 3.17 3.10
C VAL A 119 9.35 1.88 2.56
N GLN A 120 9.42 1.75 1.24
CA GLN A 120 10.18 0.69 0.57
C GLN A 120 11.45 1.28 -0.04
N THR A 121 12.60 0.76 0.36
CA THR A 121 13.91 1.24 -0.10
C THR A 121 14.90 0.07 -0.19
N SER A 122 16.16 0.36 -0.49
CA SER A 122 17.20 -0.64 -0.57
C SER A 122 18.52 -0.15 0.02
N GLN A 123 19.29 -1.07 0.56
CA GLN A 123 20.73 -0.87 0.77
C GLN A 123 21.47 -1.91 -0.07
N ASP A 124 21.77 -3.07 0.50
CA ASP A 124 22.26 -4.24 -0.23
C ASP A 124 21.14 -5.28 -0.47
N LYS A 125 20.00 -5.08 0.19
CA LYS A 125 18.77 -5.87 0.10
C LYS A 125 17.56 -4.94 0.16
N SER A 126 16.39 -5.45 -0.22
CA SER A 126 15.12 -4.75 -0.03
C SER A 126 14.88 -4.50 1.46
N ILE A 127 14.37 -3.32 1.79
CA ILE A 127 13.96 -2.97 3.15
C ILE A 127 12.60 -2.29 3.09
N SER A 128 11.68 -2.73 3.94
CA SER A 128 10.39 -2.07 4.16
C SER A 128 10.31 -1.60 5.60
N TYR A 129 9.94 -0.34 5.81
CA TYR A 129 9.69 0.25 7.12
C TYR A 129 8.24 0.71 7.25
N ILE A 130 7.73 0.74 8.48
CA ILE A 130 6.52 1.48 8.81
C ILE A 130 6.82 2.42 9.98
N PHE A 131 6.45 3.68 9.80
CA PHE A 131 6.52 4.71 10.83
C PHE A 131 5.12 5.20 11.17
N LYS A 132 4.91 5.56 12.43
CA LYS A 132 3.65 6.08 12.94
C LYS A 132 3.88 7.26 13.87
N TRP A 133 3.00 8.26 13.80
CA TRP A 133 2.92 9.31 14.81
C TRP A 133 2.29 8.80 16.09
N ILE A 134 3.05 8.80 17.18
CA ILE A 134 2.64 8.25 18.49
C ILE A 134 3.14 9.20 19.58
N ASP A 135 2.23 9.69 20.43
CA ASP A 135 2.52 10.54 21.60
C ASP A 135 3.33 11.81 21.27
N GLY A 136 3.11 12.42 20.09
CA GLY A 136 3.74 13.68 19.70
C GLY A 136 5.09 13.55 18.97
N ASP A 137 5.45 12.33 18.54
CA ASP A 137 6.64 12.09 17.72
C ASP A 137 6.44 10.89 16.76
N PHE A 138 7.30 10.77 15.75
CA PHE A 138 7.33 9.61 14.86
C PHE A 138 8.11 8.45 15.52
N LYS A 139 7.56 7.24 15.43
CA LYS A 139 8.21 6.00 15.87
C LYS A 139 8.23 4.98 14.73
N LYS A 140 9.35 4.27 14.57
CA LYS A 140 9.45 3.08 13.71
C LYS A 140 8.77 1.92 14.41
N ILE A 141 7.73 1.36 13.80
CA ILE A 141 6.93 0.25 14.38
C ILE A 141 7.14 -1.08 13.65
N PHE A 142 7.71 -1.05 12.44
CA PHE A 142 8.01 -2.25 11.66
C PHE A 142 9.26 -2.07 10.80
N THR A 143 9.99 -3.17 10.62
CA THR A 143 11.07 -3.31 9.64
C THR A 143 11.06 -4.73 9.08
N SER A 144 11.31 -4.88 7.78
CA SER A 144 11.48 -6.17 7.13
C SER A 144 12.49 -6.08 6.00
N ASN A 145 13.26 -7.14 5.80
CA ASN A 145 14.21 -7.27 4.70
C ASN A 145 13.67 -8.09 3.53
N LYS A 146 12.35 -8.30 3.50
CA LYS A 146 11.67 -9.09 2.49
C LYS A 146 11.30 -8.21 1.30
N ASN A 147 11.35 -8.79 0.11
CA ASN A 147 11.17 -8.02 -1.12
C ASN A 147 9.71 -7.86 -1.57
N ILE A 148 8.74 -8.50 -0.92
CA ILE A 148 7.31 -8.24 -1.15
C ILE A 148 6.71 -7.70 0.15
N PHE A 149 6.01 -6.58 0.04
CA PHE A 149 5.17 -6.03 1.10
C PHE A 149 3.79 -5.70 0.53
N GLY A 150 2.73 -5.85 1.32
CA GLY A 150 1.41 -5.44 0.87
C GLY A 150 0.38 -5.44 1.98
N ILE A 151 -0.83 -5.00 1.62
CA ILE A 151 -1.91 -4.77 2.55
C ILE A 151 -3.17 -5.43 2.01
N LEU A 152 -3.79 -6.30 2.78
CA LEU A 152 -5.16 -6.76 2.52
C LEU A 152 -6.12 -6.06 3.47
N ASP A 153 -7.40 -6.09 3.14
CA ASP A 153 -8.45 -5.33 3.85
C ASP A 153 -8.11 -3.83 3.92
N SER A 154 -7.41 -3.33 2.90
CA SER A 154 -7.01 -1.94 2.74
C SER A 154 -8.21 -1.07 2.38
N SER A 155 -9.24 -1.66 1.78
CA SER A 155 -10.52 -1.03 1.47
C SER A 155 -11.64 -1.58 2.38
N GLY A 156 -12.62 -0.74 2.71
CA GLY A 156 -13.78 -1.15 3.53
C GLY A 156 -13.59 -1.07 5.05
N ASN A 157 -14.37 -1.86 5.79
CA ASN A 157 -14.54 -1.75 7.25
C ASN A 157 -13.70 -2.75 8.08
N LYS A 158 -12.98 -3.68 7.43
CA LYS A 158 -12.09 -4.62 8.11
C LYS A 158 -10.80 -3.92 8.53
N THR A 159 -10.16 -4.40 9.59
CA THR A 159 -8.84 -3.90 10.01
C THR A 159 -7.80 -4.32 8.97
N PRO A 160 -7.03 -3.37 8.40
CA PRO A 160 -5.99 -3.68 7.43
C PRO A 160 -4.97 -4.67 7.99
N GLN A 161 -4.59 -5.63 7.14
CA GLN A 161 -3.62 -6.65 7.45
C GLN A 161 -2.39 -6.44 6.56
N CYS A 162 -1.23 -6.30 7.18
CA CYS A 162 0.05 -6.15 6.48
C CYS A 162 0.69 -7.51 6.27
N TYR A 163 1.28 -7.71 5.09
CA TYR A 163 1.94 -8.94 4.66
C TYR A 163 3.35 -8.62 4.20
N SER A 164 4.31 -9.47 4.58
CA SER A 164 5.69 -9.36 4.14
C SER A 164 6.27 -10.74 3.84
N LEU A 165 6.77 -10.95 2.62
CA LEU A 165 7.33 -12.23 2.18
C LEU A 165 8.43 -12.05 1.12
N ASN A 166 9.22 -13.10 0.89
CA ASN A 166 10.18 -13.14 -0.19
C ASN A 166 9.60 -13.84 -1.41
N SER A 167 9.83 -13.29 -2.60
CA SER A 167 9.43 -13.92 -3.87
C SER A 167 9.99 -15.33 -4.01
N TYR A 168 11.28 -15.54 -3.69
CA TYR A 168 11.98 -16.81 -3.84
C TYR A 168 11.53 -17.92 -2.87
N SER A 169 10.85 -17.57 -1.78
CA SER A 169 10.36 -18.52 -0.77
C SER A 169 8.83 -18.58 -0.71
N GLY A 170 8.14 -17.64 -1.35
CA GLY A 170 6.69 -17.50 -1.33
C GLY A 170 6.12 -17.57 0.09
N ASN A 171 5.03 -18.33 0.24
CA ASN A 171 4.30 -18.51 1.50
C ASN A 171 5.14 -19.07 2.65
N SER A 172 6.24 -19.80 2.38
CA SER A 172 7.10 -20.32 3.45
C SER A 172 7.84 -19.22 4.22
N SER A 173 7.93 -18.03 3.62
CA SER A 173 8.53 -16.83 4.20
C SER A 173 7.49 -15.78 4.55
N LEU A 174 6.20 -16.12 4.67
CA LEU A 174 5.18 -15.14 4.98
C LEU A 174 5.24 -14.71 6.46
N ASP A 175 5.33 -13.41 6.69
CA ASP A 175 4.94 -12.79 7.96
C ASP A 175 3.72 -11.91 7.70
N SER A 176 2.79 -11.88 8.65
CA SER A 176 1.68 -10.94 8.62
C SER A 176 1.36 -10.37 9.99
N PHE A 177 0.89 -9.13 10.01
CA PHE A 177 0.56 -8.42 11.23
C PHE A 177 -0.56 -7.40 11.01
N MET A 178 -1.24 -7.02 12.07
CA MET A 178 -2.10 -5.84 12.13
C MET A 178 -1.43 -4.76 12.99
N ILE A 179 -1.88 -3.51 12.87
CA ILE A 179 -1.47 -2.43 13.79
C ILE A 179 -2.67 -2.08 14.65
N ILE A 180 -2.58 -2.36 15.95
CA ILE A 180 -3.65 -2.14 16.93
C ILE A 180 -3.03 -1.40 18.11
N ASP A 181 -3.69 -0.35 18.59
CA ASP A 181 -3.26 0.43 19.77
C ASP A 181 -1.78 0.85 19.72
N ASN A 182 -1.34 1.34 18.57
CA ASN A 182 0.03 1.80 18.30
C ASN A 182 1.13 0.71 18.31
N ALA A 183 0.75 -0.58 18.36
CA ALA A 183 1.67 -1.71 18.33
C ALA A 183 1.34 -2.67 17.17
N THR A 184 2.35 -3.45 16.76
CA THR A 184 2.15 -4.54 15.80
C THR A 184 1.66 -5.80 16.51
N MET A 185 0.63 -6.42 15.97
CA MET A 185 0.10 -7.71 16.42
C MET A 185 0.36 -8.76 15.34
N ASN A 186 1.18 -9.76 15.65
CA ASN A 186 1.48 -10.86 14.73
C ASN A 186 0.23 -11.71 14.51
N ILE A 187 -0.11 -11.97 13.24
CA ILE A 187 -1.25 -12.80 12.83
C ILE A 187 -0.85 -13.85 11.78
N THR A 188 0.44 -14.17 11.64
CA THR A 188 0.97 -15.08 10.60
C THR A 188 0.26 -16.43 10.55
N THR A 189 -0.15 -16.98 11.69
CA THR A 189 -0.84 -18.28 11.76
C THR A 189 -2.31 -18.21 11.40
N ASP A 190 -2.93 -17.05 11.57
CA ASP A 190 -4.37 -16.84 11.43
C ASP A 190 -4.73 -16.06 10.16
N SER A 191 -3.72 -15.58 9.43
CA SER A 191 -3.92 -14.77 8.24
C SER A 191 -4.39 -15.60 7.06
N ILE A 192 -5.19 -14.96 6.21
CA ILE A 192 -5.56 -15.55 4.93
C ILE A 192 -4.33 -15.58 4.01
N LYS A 193 -4.26 -16.58 3.14
CA LYS A 193 -3.23 -16.57 2.08
C LYS A 193 -3.51 -15.42 1.12
N ILE A 194 -2.44 -14.82 0.60
CA ILE A 194 -2.51 -13.82 -0.47
C ILE A 194 -3.11 -14.50 -1.71
N PRO A 195 -4.31 -14.11 -2.17
CA PRO A 195 -5.09 -14.95 -3.09
C PRO A 195 -4.47 -15.21 -4.46
N ASP A 196 -3.78 -14.22 -5.04
CA ASP A 196 -3.20 -14.29 -6.39
C ASP A 196 -1.69 -14.58 -6.40
N LEU A 197 -1.09 -14.82 -5.23
CA LEU A 197 0.36 -14.84 -5.07
C LEU A 197 1.05 -15.81 -6.04
N GLY A 198 0.48 -17.00 -6.25
CA GLY A 198 1.05 -17.98 -7.17
C GLY A 198 1.20 -17.46 -8.60
N ASN A 199 0.21 -16.73 -9.11
CA ASN A 199 0.22 -16.18 -10.45
C ASN A 199 1.17 -14.98 -10.56
N ILE A 200 1.28 -14.18 -9.51
CA ILE A 200 2.24 -13.07 -9.46
C ILE A 200 3.68 -13.56 -9.37
N LEU A 201 3.97 -14.57 -8.55
CA LEU A 201 5.30 -15.17 -8.49
C LEU A 201 5.67 -15.80 -9.84
N SER A 202 4.73 -16.47 -10.50
CA SER A 202 4.93 -16.99 -11.85
C SER A 202 5.22 -15.88 -12.85
N LEU A 203 4.49 -14.76 -12.81
CA LEU A 203 4.78 -13.59 -13.64
C LEU A 203 6.18 -13.03 -13.36
N ILE A 204 6.57 -12.88 -12.10
CA ILE A 204 7.91 -12.41 -11.71
C ILE A 204 8.99 -13.31 -12.31
N ASP A 205 8.82 -14.63 -12.24
CA ASP A 205 9.77 -15.59 -12.82
C ASP A 205 9.82 -15.46 -14.35
N LEU A 206 8.67 -15.30 -15.01
CA LEU A 206 8.59 -15.14 -16.47
C LEU A 206 9.26 -13.85 -16.97
N LEU A 207 9.14 -12.75 -16.22
CA LEU A 207 9.76 -11.47 -16.56
C LEU A 207 11.29 -11.52 -16.43
N GLN A 208 11.82 -12.36 -15.53
CA GLN A 208 13.26 -12.52 -15.30
C GLN A 208 13.96 -13.50 -16.25
N LYS A 209 13.20 -14.31 -17.00
CA LYS A 209 13.78 -15.22 -18.00
C LYS A 209 14.64 -14.47 -19.01
N ASP A 210 15.73 -15.09 -19.42
CA ASP A 210 16.67 -14.59 -20.42
C ASP A 210 16.27 -14.96 -21.87
N TYR A 211 15.07 -15.50 -22.06
CA TYR A 211 14.50 -15.86 -23.36
C TYR A 211 13.04 -15.44 -23.47
N GLU A 212 12.57 -15.33 -24.71
CA GLU A 212 11.18 -15.02 -25.05
C GLU A 212 10.27 -16.23 -24.86
N LEU A 213 9.01 -15.99 -24.50
CA LEU A 213 8.06 -17.06 -24.23
C LEU A 213 7.53 -17.65 -25.54
N ASP A 214 7.47 -18.99 -25.62
CA ASP A 214 6.89 -19.69 -26.78
C ASP A 214 5.36 -19.58 -26.80
N GLU A 215 4.72 -19.54 -25.62
CA GLU A 215 3.27 -19.55 -25.45
C GLU A 215 2.82 -18.61 -24.32
N VAL A 216 1.54 -18.23 -24.37
CA VAL A 216 0.88 -17.45 -23.32
C VAL A 216 0.75 -18.33 -22.06
N PRO A 217 1.32 -17.93 -20.92
CA PRO A 217 1.19 -18.70 -19.68
C PRO A 217 -0.24 -18.66 -19.13
N ASP A 218 -0.69 -19.76 -18.51
CA ASP A 218 -2.02 -19.88 -17.88
C ASP A 218 -2.11 -19.14 -16.51
N ILE A 219 -1.72 -17.87 -16.50
CA ILE A 219 -1.82 -16.95 -15.36
C ILE A 219 -2.66 -15.72 -15.72
N PHE A 220 -2.91 -15.51 -17.01
CA PHE A 220 -3.67 -14.39 -17.54
C PHE A 220 -5.16 -14.72 -17.66
N SER A 221 -5.99 -13.70 -17.49
CA SER A 221 -7.42 -13.77 -17.76
C SER A 221 -7.64 -13.84 -19.27
N GLU A 222 -8.67 -14.55 -19.71
CA GLU A 222 -9.09 -14.60 -21.12
C GLU A 222 -9.43 -13.21 -21.68
N ASN A 223 -9.73 -12.24 -20.80
CA ASN A 223 -10.11 -10.88 -21.17
C ASN A 223 -8.95 -9.88 -21.17
N ILE A 224 -7.70 -10.31 -20.96
CA ILE A 224 -6.55 -9.39 -21.03
C ILE A 224 -6.40 -8.82 -22.44
N SER A 225 -6.04 -7.55 -22.55
CA SER A 225 -5.85 -6.94 -23.87
C SER A 225 -4.59 -7.49 -24.55
N GLU A 226 -4.66 -7.71 -25.87
CA GLU A 226 -3.50 -8.17 -26.65
C GLU A 226 -2.30 -7.22 -26.55
N SER A 227 -2.55 -5.91 -26.43
CA SER A 227 -1.49 -4.91 -26.26
C SER A 227 -0.76 -5.02 -24.91
N GLU A 228 -1.50 -5.30 -23.84
CA GLU A 228 -0.90 -5.51 -22.51
C GLU A 228 -0.19 -6.86 -22.46
N LEU A 229 -0.77 -7.90 -23.05
CA LEU A 229 -0.12 -9.21 -23.13
C LEU A 229 1.16 -9.16 -23.97
N GLY A 230 1.11 -8.43 -25.09
CA GLY A 230 2.23 -8.16 -26.00
C GLY A 230 3.45 -7.54 -25.31
N LEU A 231 3.27 -6.91 -24.14
CA LEU A 231 4.35 -6.38 -23.33
C LEU A 231 5.41 -7.44 -23.00
N LEU A 232 5.01 -8.70 -22.80
CA LEU A 232 5.95 -9.78 -22.44
C LEU A 232 7.02 -10.04 -23.50
N TRP A 233 6.66 -9.92 -24.79
CA TRP A 233 7.56 -10.09 -25.93
C TRP A 233 8.26 -8.79 -26.34
N ASN A 234 7.74 -7.64 -25.89
CA ASN A 234 8.32 -6.32 -26.15
C ASN A 234 9.36 -5.90 -25.09
N LEU A 235 9.78 -6.83 -24.22
CA LEU A 235 10.85 -6.61 -23.25
C LEU A 235 12.23 -6.65 -23.87
N ASP A 236 12.36 -7.22 -25.07
CA ASP A 236 13.62 -7.31 -25.80
C ASP A 236 14.69 -8.00 -24.93
N LYS A 237 14.39 -9.24 -24.52
CA LYS A 237 15.21 -10.01 -23.55
C LYS A 237 16.55 -10.48 -24.12
N GLU A 238 16.69 -10.40 -25.45
CA GLU A 238 17.95 -10.58 -26.15
C GLU A 238 18.99 -9.54 -25.72
N HIS A 239 18.58 -8.26 -25.61
CA HIS A 239 19.49 -7.16 -25.24
C HIS A 239 19.34 -6.72 -23.77
N ASN A 240 18.22 -7.05 -23.13
CA ASN A 240 17.87 -6.60 -21.78
C ASN A 240 17.75 -7.79 -20.81
N GLN A 241 18.15 -7.56 -19.56
CA GLN A 241 17.87 -8.46 -18.45
C GLN A 241 17.08 -7.71 -17.38
N TYR A 242 16.11 -8.41 -16.79
CA TYR A 242 15.27 -7.89 -15.73
C TYR A 242 15.51 -8.71 -14.47
N SER A 243 15.86 -8.04 -13.37
CA SER A 243 16.06 -8.70 -12.06
C SER A 243 15.07 -8.13 -11.07
N PHE A 244 14.26 -9.00 -10.45
CA PHE A 244 13.23 -8.56 -9.51
C PHE A 244 13.86 -7.91 -8.28
N GLN A 245 13.38 -6.72 -7.93
CA GLN A 245 13.88 -5.96 -6.79
C GLN A 245 12.92 -6.04 -5.62
N ASN A 246 11.70 -5.58 -5.82
CA ASN A 246 10.65 -5.60 -4.82
C ASN A 246 9.25 -5.42 -5.41
N ALA A 247 8.23 -5.67 -4.59
CA ALA A 247 6.84 -5.39 -4.91
C ALA A 247 6.07 -4.74 -3.76
N PHE A 248 5.05 -3.98 -4.14
CA PHE A 248 3.98 -3.51 -3.26
C PHE A 248 2.63 -4.02 -3.76
N PHE A 249 1.75 -4.51 -2.89
CA PHE A 249 0.41 -4.91 -3.30
C PHE A 249 -0.70 -4.46 -2.35
N TYR A 250 -1.93 -4.37 -2.88
CA TYR A 250 -3.13 -4.12 -2.10
C TYR A 250 -4.41 -4.65 -2.75
N ASP A 251 -5.44 -4.93 -1.96
CA ASP A 251 -6.80 -5.18 -2.46
C ASP A 251 -7.39 -3.89 -3.05
N GLU A 252 -7.83 -3.93 -4.31
CA GLU A 252 -8.43 -2.77 -4.97
C GLU A 252 -9.95 -2.76 -4.83
N SER A 253 -10.58 -3.93 -4.90
CA SER A 253 -12.03 -4.06 -4.77
C SER A 253 -12.42 -5.26 -3.92
N VAL A 254 -13.55 -5.12 -3.24
CA VAL A 254 -14.20 -6.18 -2.46
C VAL A 254 -15.67 -6.28 -2.84
N ASP A 255 -16.25 -7.47 -2.72
CA ASP A 255 -17.70 -7.67 -2.88
C ASP A 255 -18.48 -7.23 -1.63
N ASN A 256 -19.82 -7.37 -1.69
CA ASN A 256 -20.71 -7.01 -0.60
C ASN A 256 -20.54 -7.88 0.67
N GLU A 257 -19.90 -9.04 0.54
CA GLU A 257 -19.56 -9.93 1.66
C GLU A 257 -18.16 -9.59 2.24
N GLY A 258 -17.45 -8.64 1.62
CA GLY A 258 -16.11 -8.24 1.99
C GLY A 258 -15.04 -9.22 1.52
N ASN A 259 -15.31 -10.05 0.51
CA ASN A 259 -14.29 -10.86 -0.15
C ASN A 259 -13.57 -10.02 -1.20
N ILE A 260 -12.25 -10.18 -1.31
CA ILE A 260 -11.44 -9.47 -2.31
C ILE A 260 -11.86 -9.91 -3.72
N THR A 261 -12.17 -8.97 -4.61
CA THR A 261 -12.53 -9.24 -6.00
C THR A 261 -11.45 -8.84 -6.99
N SER A 262 -10.60 -7.87 -6.64
CA SER A 262 -9.40 -7.53 -7.42
C SER A 262 -8.25 -7.08 -6.52
N MET A 263 -7.02 -7.31 -7.00
CA MET A 263 -5.81 -6.83 -6.35
C MET A 263 -4.92 -6.07 -7.34
N LYS A 264 -4.15 -5.15 -6.78
CA LYS A 264 -3.16 -4.34 -7.48
C LYS A 264 -1.77 -4.65 -6.98
N TRP A 265 -0.85 -4.79 -7.91
CA TRP A 265 0.57 -5.00 -7.67
C TRP A 265 1.41 -3.98 -8.41
N ILE A 266 2.44 -3.49 -7.73
CA ILE A 266 3.50 -2.66 -8.28
C ILE A 266 4.77 -3.49 -8.18
N LEU A 267 5.27 -4.00 -9.30
CA LEU A 267 6.45 -4.85 -9.37
C LEU A 267 7.62 -4.05 -9.92
N SER A 268 8.71 -3.95 -9.17
CA SER A 268 9.91 -3.22 -9.56
C SER A 268 11.04 -4.16 -9.92
N PHE A 269 11.67 -3.89 -11.06
CA PHE A 269 12.78 -4.65 -11.60
C PHE A 269 13.95 -3.73 -11.92
N GLU A 270 15.15 -4.21 -11.64
CA GLU A 270 16.36 -3.68 -12.25
C GLU A 270 16.37 -4.09 -13.71
N LYS A 271 16.39 -3.13 -14.62
CA LYS A 271 16.70 -3.34 -16.03
C LYS A 271 18.20 -3.11 -16.24
N TYR A 272 18.86 -4.15 -16.72
CA TYR A 272 20.25 -4.11 -17.16
C TYR A 272 20.30 -4.31 -18.68
N ILE A 273 21.12 -3.51 -19.38
CA ILE A 273 21.36 -3.65 -20.81
C ILE A 273 22.67 -4.41 -20.96
N ARG A 274 22.62 -5.62 -21.55
CA ARG A 274 23.73 -6.58 -21.55
C ARG A 274 25.02 -6.04 -22.14
N GLU A 275 24.91 -5.16 -23.13
CA GLU A 275 26.04 -4.57 -23.86
C GLU A 275 26.62 -3.32 -23.19
N LYS A 276 26.06 -2.88 -22.06
CA LYS A 276 26.46 -1.66 -21.36
C LYS A 276 27.02 -1.96 -19.97
N ASP A 277 27.73 -0.99 -19.43
CA ASP A 277 28.23 -1.06 -18.06
C ASP A 277 27.09 -0.90 -17.02
N ASP A 278 27.45 -1.14 -15.76
CA ASP A 278 26.55 -1.03 -14.61
C ASP A 278 25.95 0.36 -14.41
N SER A 279 26.54 1.42 -14.99
CA SER A 279 26.00 2.78 -14.89
C SER A 279 24.70 2.95 -15.70
N SER A 280 24.41 2.01 -16.61
CA SER A 280 23.19 2.00 -17.43
C SER A 280 21.97 1.36 -16.75
N LYS A 281 22.12 0.84 -15.52
CA LYS A 281 21.02 0.22 -14.78
C LYS A 281 19.89 1.24 -14.55
N THR A 282 18.67 0.83 -14.85
CA THR A 282 17.45 1.62 -14.66
C THR A 282 16.39 0.81 -13.96
N GLU A 283 15.40 1.47 -13.36
CA GLU A 283 14.22 0.77 -12.86
C GLU A 283 13.23 0.55 -14.01
N THR A 284 12.58 -0.61 -14.04
CA THR A 284 11.35 -0.83 -14.79
C THR A 284 10.26 -1.28 -13.82
N THR A 285 9.14 -0.56 -13.80
CA THR A 285 8.00 -0.91 -12.94
C THR A 285 6.83 -1.41 -13.77
N PHE A 286 6.28 -2.55 -13.37
CA PHE A 286 5.04 -3.11 -13.90
C PHE A 286 3.90 -2.93 -12.91
N TYR A 287 2.78 -2.43 -13.39
CA TYR A 287 1.53 -2.37 -12.66
C TYR A 287 0.67 -3.52 -13.14
N VAL A 288 0.24 -4.36 -12.21
CA VAL A 288 -0.48 -5.60 -12.52
C VAL A 288 -1.77 -5.62 -11.73
N ASN A 289 -2.89 -5.87 -12.41
CA ASN A 289 -4.17 -6.08 -11.77
C ASN A 289 -4.54 -7.56 -11.90
N THR A 290 -5.03 -8.15 -10.82
CA THR A 290 -5.64 -9.47 -10.83
C THR A 290 -7.11 -9.37 -10.48
N ILE A 291 -7.92 -10.22 -11.08
CA ILE A 291 -9.36 -10.32 -10.79
C ILE A 291 -9.71 -11.75 -10.40
N LYS A 292 -10.70 -11.85 -9.51
CA LYS A 292 -11.30 -13.12 -9.15
C LYS A 292 -12.13 -13.65 -10.32
N SER A 293 -11.80 -14.85 -10.77
CA SER A 293 -12.51 -15.60 -11.80
C SER A 293 -13.67 -16.39 -11.20
N GLY A 294 -14.58 -16.88 -12.05
CA GLY A 294 -15.80 -17.60 -11.61
C GLY A 294 -15.54 -18.91 -10.85
N ASP A 295 -14.34 -19.47 -10.97
CA ASP A 295 -13.87 -20.66 -10.26
C ASP A 295 -13.18 -20.33 -8.91
N ASN A 296 -13.28 -19.08 -8.44
CA ASN A 296 -12.58 -18.52 -7.27
C ASN A 296 -11.05 -18.45 -7.39
N SER A 297 -10.47 -18.72 -8.57
CA SER A 297 -9.06 -18.42 -8.83
C SER A 297 -8.87 -16.94 -9.15
N TYR A 298 -7.65 -16.41 -9.01
CA TYR A 298 -7.33 -15.05 -9.44
C TYR A 298 -6.47 -15.11 -10.69
N LYS A 299 -6.79 -14.32 -11.72
CA LYS A 299 -6.02 -14.27 -12.97
C LYS A 299 -5.60 -12.83 -13.25
N ILE A 300 -4.46 -12.64 -13.91
CA ILE A 300 -3.95 -11.32 -14.30
C ILE A 300 -4.83 -10.78 -15.41
N SER A 301 -5.52 -9.67 -15.15
CA SER A 301 -6.44 -9.04 -16.10
C SER A 301 -5.84 -7.85 -16.83
N SER A 302 -4.78 -7.26 -16.29
CA SER A 302 -4.07 -6.13 -16.90
C SER A 302 -2.62 -6.12 -16.41
N ILE A 303 -1.72 -5.75 -17.31
CA ILE A 303 -0.32 -5.48 -17.03
C ILE A 303 0.15 -4.32 -17.90
N TYR A 304 0.76 -3.31 -17.30
CA TYR A 304 1.38 -2.22 -18.05
C TYR A 304 2.65 -1.73 -17.38
N LYS A 305 3.54 -1.16 -18.18
CA LYS A 305 4.80 -0.59 -17.74
C LYS A 305 4.68 0.93 -17.60
N LYS A 306 5.27 1.49 -16.55
CA LYS A 306 5.48 2.94 -16.40
C LYS A 306 6.97 3.27 -16.41
#